data_AF-A0A2S7Y5I7-F1
#
_entry.id   AF-A0A2S7Y5I7-F1
#
_cell.length_a   1.000
_cell.length_b   1.000
_cell.length_c   1.000
_cell.angle_alpha   90.00
_cell.angle_beta   90.00
_cell.angle_gamma   90.00
#
_symmetry.space_group_name_H-M   'P 1'
#
loop_
_entity.id
_entity.type
_entity.pdbx_description
1 polymer ?
#
loop_
_entity_poly.entity_id
_entity_poly.type
_entity_poly.pdbx_seq_one_letter_code
_entity_poly.pdbx_strand_id
1 'polypeptide(L)'
;MGKSKLKIEHKLTGDPTSAPPTTTSAVAADPILGFKMRLLSHDFINVKKDANAARRINSTTHPHYISLPCFDQQQADAVEAAIVDTIPTVEHEHRRGQEHLAVLANIPSQQGQRFDLALEVFFQNFFDKRRASGDARPCGPHNLAPVYALLFGIDKKELDSPQFQSRIRKERV
;
A
#
# COMPACT_ATOMS: atom_id res chain seq x y z
N MET A 1 -45.15 34.53 -13.82
CA MET A 1 -44.91 33.08 -13.70
C MET A 1 -43.45 32.84 -13.36
N GLY A 2 -43.11 32.88 -12.07
CA GLY A 2 -41.75 32.65 -11.58
C GLY A 2 -41.54 31.16 -11.29
N LYS A 3 -40.51 30.56 -11.88
CA LYS A 3 -40.13 29.17 -11.60
C LYS A 3 -39.21 29.15 -10.39
N SER A 4 -39.72 28.71 -9.25
CA SER A 4 -38.95 28.45 -8.03
C SER A 4 -38.13 27.15 -8.21
N LYS A 5 -36.80 27.28 -8.21
CA LYS A 5 -35.88 26.13 -8.07
C LYS A 5 -35.72 25.82 -6.58
N LEU A 6 -36.07 24.60 -6.17
CA LEU A 6 -35.72 24.05 -4.86
C LEU A 6 -34.19 23.92 -4.78
N LYS A 7 -33.58 24.65 -3.85
CA LYS A 7 -32.17 24.49 -3.47
C LYS A 7 -32.15 23.51 -2.29
N ILE A 8 -31.69 22.29 -2.51
CA ILE A 8 -31.41 21.34 -1.44
C ILE A 8 -29.99 21.64 -0.98
N GLU A 9 -29.85 22.39 0.13
CA GLU A 9 -28.57 22.56 0.80
C GLU A 9 -28.31 21.35 1.70
N HIS A 10 -27.34 20.51 1.31
CA HIS A 10 -26.78 19.50 2.20
C HIS A 10 -25.91 20.19 3.24
N LYS A 11 -26.48 20.43 4.42
CA LYS A 11 -25.81 20.95 5.60
C LYS A 11 -24.96 19.85 6.22
N LEU A 12 -23.71 19.73 5.81
CA LEU A 12 -22.71 18.91 6.50
C LEU A 12 -22.39 19.55 7.85
N THR A 13 -22.94 18.95 8.91
CA THR A 13 -22.56 19.20 10.30
C THR A 13 -21.67 18.02 10.70
N GLY A 14 -20.41 18.29 11.05
CA GLY A 14 -19.45 17.28 11.51
C GLY A 14 -18.42 17.92 12.45
N ASP A 15 -18.27 17.29 13.61
CA ASP A 15 -17.52 17.64 14.81
C ASP A 15 -16.03 18.05 14.66
N PRO A 16 -15.40 18.64 15.71
CA PRO A 16 -14.04 19.17 15.66
C PRO A 16 -12.99 18.07 15.89
N THR A 17 -11.87 18.20 15.15
CA THR A 17 -10.62 17.43 15.30
C THR A 17 -10.64 16.01 14.71
N SER A 18 -10.93 15.88 13.42
CA SER A 18 -10.21 14.90 12.62
C SER A 18 -8.89 15.54 12.21
N ALA A 19 -7.76 14.98 12.63
CA ALA A 19 -6.50 15.26 11.95
C ALA A 19 -6.72 15.07 10.43
N PRO A 20 -6.07 15.87 9.56
CA PRO A 20 -6.20 15.68 8.13
C PRO A 20 -5.88 14.21 7.80
N PRO A 21 -6.65 13.58 6.90
CA PRO A 21 -6.39 12.21 6.52
C PRO A 21 -4.94 12.12 6.01
N THR A 22 -4.17 11.21 6.60
CA THR A 22 -2.76 11.03 6.24
C THR A 22 -2.71 10.49 4.82
N THR A 23 -1.87 11.05 3.97
CA THR A 23 -1.73 10.59 2.59
C THR A 23 -0.66 9.50 2.48
N THR A 24 -0.66 8.72 1.39
CA THR A 24 0.37 7.70 1.19
C THR A 24 1.78 8.30 1.09
N SER A 25 1.92 9.50 0.51
CA SER A 25 3.20 10.24 0.54
C SER A 25 3.61 10.65 1.96
N ALA A 26 2.66 11.08 2.80
CA ALA A 26 2.93 11.43 4.20
C ALA A 26 3.32 10.21 5.03
N VAL A 27 2.67 9.06 4.82
CA VAL A 27 3.09 7.78 5.40
C VAL A 27 4.51 7.42 4.98
N ALA A 28 4.85 7.59 3.70
CA ALA A 28 6.19 7.28 3.18
C ALA A 28 7.29 8.22 3.72
N ALA A 29 6.93 9.47 4.03
CA ALA A 29 7.81 10.47 4.62
C ALA A 29 8.01 10.29 6.13
N ASP A 30 7.09 9.63 6.83
CA ASP A 30 7.23 9.32 8.25
C ASP A 30 8.44 8.38 8.50
N PRO A 31 9.32 8.69 9.48
CA PRO A 31 10.56 7.93 9.68
C PRO A 31 10.34 6.48 10.15
N ILE A 32 9.20 6.17 10.76
CA ILE A 32 8.85 4.85 11.28
C ILE A 32 8.02 4.10 10.23
N LEU A 33 6.86 4.63 9.85
CA LEU A 33 5.97 4.02 8.88
C LEU A 33 6.64 3.92 7.51
N GLY A 34 7.31 4.99 7.05
CA GLY A 34 8.03 4.98 5.78
C GLY A 34 9.14 3.94 5.73
N PHE A 35 9.84 3.70 6.85
CA PHE A 35 10.79 2.60 6.95
C PHE A 35 10.10 1.23 6.88
N LYS A 36 8.99 1.04 7.59
CA LYS A 36 8.22 -0.22 7.58
C LYS A 36 7.63 -0.53 6.21
N MET A 37 7.16 0.48 5.47
CA MET A 37 6.70 0.32 4.09
C MET A 37 7.83 -0.08 3.14
N ARG A 38 9.02 0.51 3.30
CA ARG A 38 10.23 0.10 2.55
C ARG A 38 10.67 -1.31 2.93
N LEU A 39 10.60 -1.68 4.21
CA LEU A 39 10.89 -3.04 4.68
C LEU A 39 9.94 -4.07 4.07
N LEU A 40 8.63 -3.78 4.08
CA LEU A 40 7.63 -4.66 3.47
C LEU A 40 7.87 -4.82 1.95
N SER A 41 8.19 -3.72 1.26
CA SER A 41 8.52 -3.75 -0.17
C SER A 41 9.79 -4.55 -0.45
N HIS A 42 10.83 -4.40 0.38
CA HIS A 42 12.04 -5.23 0.34
C HIS A 42 11.72 -6.71 0.55
N ASP A 43 10.85 -7.03 1.50
CA ASP A 43 10.50 -8.40 1.83
C ASP A 43 9.74 -9.10 0.71
N PHE A 44 8.81 -8.39 0.07
CA PHE A 44 8.13 -8.88 -1.13
C PHE A 44 9.10 -9.26 -2.26
N ILE A 45 10.15 -8.46 -2.45
CA ILE A 45 11.19 -8.70 -3.48
C ILE A 45 12.09 -9.87 -3.08
N ASN A 46 12.44 -9.98 -1.81
CA ASN A 46 13.50 -10.87 -1.32
C ASN A 46 13.00 -12.13 -0.61
N VAL A 47 11.69 -12.37 -0.53
CA VAL A 47 11.08 -13.51 0.18
C VAL A 47 11.69 -14.88 -0.15
N LYS A 48 12.19 -15.07 -1.39
CA LYS A 48 12.79 -16.35 -1.82
C LYS A 48 14.28 -16.48 -1.49
N LYS A 49 14.95 -15.36 -1.18
CA LYS A 49 16.41 -15.27 -1.05
C LYS A 49 16.85 -14.90 0.37
N ASP A 50 16.00 -14.24 1.13
CA ASP A 50 16.26 -13.79 2.50
C ASP A 50 15.31 -14.51 3.47
N ALA A 51 15.88 -15.27 4.40
CA ALA A 51 15.14 -16.02 5.40
C ALA A 51 14.38 -15.12 6.37
N ASN A 52 14.87 -13.91 6.67
CA ASN A 52 14.16 -12.96 7.52
C ASN A 52 12.94 -12.37 6.79
N ALA A 53 13.11 -11.99 5.52
CA ALA A 53 12.00 -11.58 4.67
C ALA A 53 10.94 -12.69 4.57
N ALA A 54 11.37 -13.93 4.32
CA ALA A 54 10.49 -15.10 4.30
C ALA A 54 9.72 -15.27 5.62
N ARG A 55 10.41 -15.15 6.76
CA ARG A 55 9.80 -15.27 8.09
C ARG A 55 8.72 -14.21 8.31
N ARG A 56 9.02 -12.93 8.02
CA ARG A 56 8.05 -11.84 8.20
C ARG A 56 6.83 -12.01 7.30
N ILE A 57 7.03 -12.22 6.00
CA ILE A 57 5.93 -12.44 5.04
C ILE A 57 5.07 -13.65 5.41
N ASN A 58 5.69 -14.76 5.81
CA ASN A 58 4.96 -15.99 6.11
C ASN A 58 4.21 -15.94 7.45
N SER A 59 4.67 -15.14 8.41
CA SER A 59 4.01 -14.96 9.71
C SER A 59 2.85 -13.96 9.69
N THR A 60 2.79 -13.10 8.69
CA THR A 60 1.67 -12.18 8.50
C THR A 60 0.51 -12.87 7.77
N THR A 61 -0.67 -12.84 8.39
CA THR A 61 -1.93 -13.37 7.82
C THR A 61 -2.87 -12.27 7.30
N HIS A 62 -2.55 -10.99 7.55
CA HIS A 62 -3.34 -9.87 7.07
C HIS A 62 -3.37 -9.83 5.53
N PRO A 63 -4.54 -9.62 4.89
CA PRO A 63 -4.65 -9.61 3.42
C PRO A 63 -3.70 -8.62 2.73
N HIS A 64 -3.46 -7.48 3.38
CA HIS A 64 -2.58 -6.42 2.89
C HIS A 64 -1.14 -6.55 3.40
N TYR A 65 -0.78 -7.59 4.15
CA TYR A 65 0.52 -7.73 4.81
C TYR A 65 0.93 -6.57 5.75
N ILE A 66 0.00 -5.69 6.07
CA ILE A 66 0.17 -4.58 7.01
C ILE A 66 -0.41 -5.03 8.37
N SER A 67 0.37 -5.83 9.09
CA SER A 67 0.09 -6.18 10.48
C SER A 67 1.37 -6.65 11.15
N LEU A 68 1.24 -7.25 12.34
CA LEU A 68 2.35 -7.92 13.00
C LEU A 68 3.00 -8.97 12.06
N PRO A 69 4.33 -9.18 12.15
CA PRO A 69 5.24 -8.56 13.12
C PRO A 69 5.73 -7.15 12.72
N CYS A 70 5.46 -6.69 11.50
CA CYS A 70 6.01 -5.44 10.98
C CYS A 70 5.29 -4.20 11.53
N PHE A 71 3.96 -4.26 11.64
CA PHE A 71 3.09 -3.14 12.04
C PHE A 71 2.29 -3.53 13.28
N ASP A 72 2.22 -2.64 14.27
CA ASP A 72 1.19 -2.76 15.30
C ASP A 72 -0.18 -2.33 14.74
N GLN A 73 -1.25 -2.52 15.52
CA GLN A 73 -2.61 -2.24 15.05
C GLN A 73 -2.80 -0.77 14.68
N GLN A 74 -2.29 0.17 15.49
CA GLN A 74 -2.44 1.60 15.24
C GLN A 74 -1.72 2.02 13.95
N GLN A 75 -0.54 1.46 13.71
CA GLN A 75 0.21 1.69 12.48
C GLN A 75 -0.52 1.08 11.28
N ALA A 76 -1.08 -0.13 11.42
CA ALA A 76 -1.84 -0.76 10.36
C ALA A 76 -3.05 0.08 9.97
N ASP A 77 -3.85 0.51 10.95
CA ASP A 77 -5.03 1.35 10.74
C ASP A 77 -4.64 2.67 10.04
N ALA A 78 -3.50 3.27 10.42
CA ALA A 78 -3.01 4.51 9.81
C ALA A 78 -2.61 4.33 8.34
N VAL A 79 -1.97 3.21 7.99
CA VAL A 79 -1.60 2.93 6.60
C VAL A 79 -2.83 2.58 5.75
N GLU A 80 -3.78 1.82 6.30
CA GLU A 80 -4.99 1.40 5.57
C GLU A 80 -5.95 2.54 5.30
N ALA A 81 -6.09 3.46 6.26
CA ALA A 81 -6.90 4.67 6.09
C ALA A 81 -6.22 5.75 5.24
N ALA A 82 -4.96 5.55 4.80
CA ALA A 82 -4.21 6.56 4.09
C ALA A 82 -4.84 6.89 2.73
N ILE A 83 -4.85 8.16 2.34
CA ILE A 83 -5.39 8.60 1.05
C ILE A 83 -4.30 8.53 -0.02
N VAL A 84 -4.60 7.87 -1.14
CA VAL A 84 -3.69 7.77 -2.28
C VAL A 84 -3.57 9.13 -2.96
N ASP A 85 -2.45 9.81 -2.75
CA ASP A 85 -2.13 11.11 -3.35
C ASP A 85 -0.96 11.04 -4.34
N THR A 86 -0.19 9.96 -4.28
CA THR A 86 1.03 9.79 -5.05
C THR A 86 0.74 8.95 -6.27
N ILE A 87 0.86 9.55 -7.46
CA ILE A 87 0.91 8.84 -8.72
C ILE A 87 2.18 9.31 -9.43
N PRO A 88 3.33 8.68 -9.18
CA PRO A 88 4.49 8.93 -9.99
C PRO A 88 4.13 8.57 -11.43
N THR A 89 4.31 9.49 -12.37
CA THR A 89 4.41 9.16 -13.79
C THR A 89 5.62 8.25 -13.94
N VAL A 90 5.42 6.95 -13.80
CA VAL A 90 6.47 5.96 -14.03
C VAL A 90 6.80 5.97 -15.51
N GLU A 91 7.93 6.58 -15.88
CA GLU A 91 8.59 6.26 -17.13
C GLU A 91 8.93 4.76 -17.08
N HIS A 92 8.30 4.02 -17.98
CA HIS A 92 8.25 2.56 -17.98
C HIS A 92 9.64 1.94 -18.23
N GLU A 93 10.39 1.67 -17.16
CA GLU A 93 11.52 0.74 -17.25
C GLU A 93 10.97 -0.69 -17.43
N HIS A 94 10.90 -1.09 -18.69
CA HIS A 94 10.44 -2.38 -19.20
C HIS A 94 11.20 -3.56 -18.55
N ARG A 95 10.62 -4.24 -17.55
CA ARG A 95 10.95 -5.65 -17.31
C ARG A 95 9.89 -6.47 -16.55
N ARG A 96 9.20 -7.30 -17.33
CA ARG A 96 8.42 -8.53 -17.00
C ARG A 96 6.99 -8.37 -16.46
N GLY A 97 6.04 -8.85 -17.27
CA GLY A 97 4.67 -9.22 -16.89
C GLY A 97 3.61 -8.25 -17.42
N GLN A 98 2.96 -8.58 -18.54
CA GLN A 98 1.89 -7.78 -19.14
C GLN A 98 0.69 -7.55 -18.19
N GLU A 99 0.50 -8.42 -17.19
CA GLU A 99 -0.58 -8.31 -16.19
C GLU A 99 -0.34 -7.15 -15.20
N HIS A 100 0.92 -6.87 -14.86
CA HIS A 100 1.28 -5.78 -13.94
C HIS A 100 0.99 -4.40 -14.56
N LEU A 101 1.23 -4.25 -15.86
CA LEU A 101 0.94 -3.02 -16.61
C LEU A 101 -0.55 -2.66 -16.59
N ALA A 102 -1.45 -3.65 -16.68
CA ALA A 102 -2.89 -3.41 -16.63
C ALA A 102 -3.37 -2.98 -15.22
N VAL A 103 -2.78 -3.55 -14.17
CA VAL A 103 -3.01 -3.15 -12.78
C VAL A 103 -2.50 -1.73 -12.53
N LEU A 104 -1.28 -1.42 -12.99
CA LEU A 104 -0.71 -0.07 -12.85
C LEU A 104 -1.49 0.99 -13.62
N ALA A 105 -2.07 0.65 -14.77
CA ALA A 105 -2.87 1.57 -15.59
C ALA A 105 -4.15 2.06 -14.89
N ASN A 106 -4.64 1.35 -13.87
CA ASN A 106 -5.81 1.76 -13.08
C ASN A 106 -5.46 2.67 -11.89
N ILE A 107 -4.17 2.83 -11.55
CA ILE A 107 -3.72 3.65 -10.42
C ILE A 107 -4.11 5.13 -10.54
N PRO A 108 -4.02 5.78 -11.72
CA PRO A 108 -4.57 7.12 -11.96
C PRO A 108 -6.01 7.31 -11.47
N SER A 109 -6.85 6.29 -11.63
CA SER A 109 -8.27 6.33 -11.24
C SER A 109 -8.50 6.11 -9.74
N GLN A 110 -7.47 5.74 -8.97
CA GLN A 110 -7.55 5.52 -7.52
C GLN A 110 -7.10 6.73 -6.70
N GLN A 111 -6.67 7.84 -7.33
CA GLN A 111 -6.30 9.04 -6.60
C GLN A 111 -7.47 9.54 -5.75
N GLY A 112 -7.20 9.88 -4.49
CA GLY A 112 -8.21 10.32 -3.53
C GLY A 112 -9.00 9.20 -2.87
N GLN A 113 -8.79 7.93 -3.25
CA GLN A 113 -9.33 6.77 -2.53
C GLN A 113 -8.47 6.43 -1.32
N ARG A 114 -9.07 5.73 -0.36
CA ARG A 114 -8.30 5.07 0.70
C ARG A 114 -7.45 3.96 0.12
N PHE A 115 -6.28 3.76 0.71
CA PHE A 115 -5.30 2.78 0.28
C PHE A 115 -5.89 1.36 0.26
N ASP A 116 -6.59 0.96 1.32
CA ASP A 116 -7.24 -0.35 1.41
C ASP A 116 -8.23 -0.61 0.27
N LEU A 117 -9.11 0.34 -0.02
CA LEU A 117 -10.08 0.26 -1.12
C LEU A 117 -9.41 0.21 -2.49
N ALA A 118 -8.38 1.03 -2.69
CA ALA A 118 -7.60 0.99 -3.93
C ALA A 118 -6.94 -0.38 -4.11
N LEU A 119 -6.44 -0.97 -3.03
CA LEU A 119 -5.81 -2.28 -3.03
C LEU A 119 -6.79 -3.42 -3.34
N GLU A 120 -8.02 -3.35 -2.84
CA GLU A 120 -9.09 -4.28 -3.20
C GLU A 120 -9.38 -4.27 -4.70
N VAL A 121 -9.40 -3.08 -5.34
CA VAL A 121 -9.60 -2.96 -6.79
C VAL A 121 -8.44 -3.60 -7.56
N PHE A 122 -7.18 -3.41 -7.12
CA PHE A 122 -6.02 -4.01 -7.77
C PHE A 122 -6.01 -5.54 -7.70
N PHE A 123 -6.49 -6.07 -6.58
CA PHE A 123 -6.41 -7.50 -6.29
C PHE A 123 -7.75 -8.21 -6.29
N GLN A 124 -8.81 -7.60 -6.82
CA GLN A 124 -10.16 -8.19 -6.85
C GLN A 124 -10.12 -9.64 -7.40
N ASN A 125 -9.44 -9.83 -8.53
CA ASN A 125 -9.27 -11.14 -9.16
C ASN A 125 -8.32 -12.10 -8.42
N PHE A 126 -7.46 -11.59 -7.52
CA PHE A 126 -6.50 -12.37 -6.73
C PHE A 126 -7.07 -12.81 -5.38
N PHE A 127 -7.86 -11.94 -4.71
CA PHE A 127 -8.49 -12.23 -3.43
C PHE A 127 -9.63 -13.26 -3.56
N ASP A 128 -10.41 -13.20 -4.64
CA ASP A 128 -11.57 -14.09 -4.85
C ASP A 128 -11.19 -15.59 -4.93
N LYS A 129 -10.08 -15.92 -5.59
CA LYS A 129 -9.61 -17.32 -5.71
C LYS A 129 -9.13 -17.90 -4.37
N ARG A 130 -8.85 -17.05 -3.39
CA ARG A 130 -8.14 -17.37 -2.14
C ARG A 130 -9.06 -17.36 -0.91
N ARG A 131 -10.13 -16.55 -0.93
CA ARG A 131 -11.21 -16.61 0.07
C ARG A 131 -11.81 -18.02 0.18
N ALA A 132 -11.83 -18.77 -0.93
CA ALA A 132 -12.26 -20.16 -0.98
C ALA A 132 -11.27 -21.17 -0.36
N SER A 133 -9.98 -20.82 -0.19
CA SER A 133 -8.92 -21.72 0.28
C SER A 133 -8.43 -21.45 1.71
N GLY A 134 -8.99 -20.48 2.42
CA GLY A 134 -8.65 -20.15 3.81
C GLY A 134 -7.36 -19.34 4.04
N ASP A 135 -6.54 -19.13 3.00
CA ASP A 135 -5.39 -18.21 3.01
C ASP A 135 -5.69 -17.07 2.04
N ALA A 136 -6.23 -15.96 2.56
CA ALA A 136 -6.71 -14.83 1.77
C ALA A 136 -5.58 -14.01 1.11
N ARG A 137 -4.31 -14.37 1.32
CA ARG A 137 -3.19 -13.58 0.78
C ARG A 137 -2.98 -13.83 -0.72
N PRO A 138 -2.73 -12.79 -1.52
CA PRO A 138 -2.47 -12.93 -2.96
C PRO A 138 -1.23 -13.80 -3.21
N CYS A 139 -1.36 -14.75 -4.15
CA CYS A 139 -0.30 -15.70 -4.48
C CYS A 139 0.82 -14.98 -5.25
N GLY A 140 2.01 -14.89 -4.63
CA GLY A 140 3.16 -14.23 -5.22
C GLY A 140 3.38 -12.83 -4.63
N PRO A 141 3.95 -12.71 -3.42
CA PRO A 141 4.31 -11.42 -2.82
C PRO A 141 5.17 -10.53 -3.73
N HIS A 142 5.93 -11.11 -4.66
CA HIS A 142 6.70 -10.37 -5.66
C HIS A 142 5.83 -9.51 -6.60
N ASN A 143 4.55 -9.85 -6.80
CA ASN A 143 3.61 -9.04 -7.58
C ASN A 143 3.09 -7.83 -6.79
N LEU A 144 3.26 -7.81 -5.46
CA LEU A 144 2.83 -6.72 -4.58
C LEU A 144 3.87 -5.60 -4.51
N ALA A 145 5.16 -5.96 -4.56
CA ALA A 145 6.25 -5.01 -4.42
C ALA A 145 6.10 -3.76 -5.29
N PRO A 146 5.79 -3.86 -6.60
CA PRO A 146 5.77 -2.66 -7.41
C PRO A 146 4.45 -1.88 -7.29
N VAL A 147 3.34 -2.50 -6.86
CA VAL A 147 2.09 -1.79 -6.51
C VAL A 147 2.32 -0.93 -5.26
N TYR A 148 2.90 -1.52 -4.22
CA TYR A 148 3.26 -0.79 -2.99
C TYR A 148 4.30 0.29 -3.27
N ALA A 149 5.31 -0.01 -4.10
CA ALA A 149 6.29 0.98 -4.49
C ALA A 149 5.66 2.19 -5.18
N LEU A 150 4.70 1.97 -6.08
CA LEU A 150 4.04 3.08 -6.76
C LEU A 150 3.16 3.91 -5.83
N LEU A 151 2.28 3.25 -5.05
CA LEU A 151 1.32 3.94 -4.18
C LEU A 151 1.98 4.80 -3.10
N PHE A 152 3.18 4.41 -2.65
CA PHE A 152 3.95 5.13 -1.63
C PHE A 152 5.14 5.92 -2.20
N GLY A 153 5.35 5.92 -3.52
CA GLY A 153 6.48 6.62 -4.14
C GLY A 153 7.87 6.11 -3.71
N ILE A 154 7.98 4.82 -3.41
CA ILE A 154 9.23 4.15 -2.98
C ILE A 154 10.04 3.79 -4.24
N ASP A 155 11.26 4.32 -4.36
CA ASP A 155 12.18 3.94 -5.43
C ASP A 155 12.82 2.58 -5.10
N LYS A 156 12.95 1.69 -6.08
CA LYS A 156 13.70 0.45 -5.86
C LYS A 156 15.16 0.71 -5.45
N LYS A 157 15.78 1.78 -5.96
CA LYS A 157 17.17 2.15 -5.66
C LYS A 157 17.40 2.46 -4.18
N GLU A 158 16.41 3.00 -3.48
CA GLU A 158 16.55 3.23 -2.03
C GLU A 158 16.56 1.93 -1.24
N LEU A 159 15.86 0.89 -1.72
CA LEU A 159 15.86 -0.45 -1.11
C LEU A 159 17.21 -1.17 -1.26
N ASP A 160 17.98 -0.82 -2.29
CA ASP A 160 19.33 -1.35 -2.52
C ASP A 160 20.43 -0.51 -1.83
N SER A 161 20.06 0.61 -1.18
CA SER A 161 21.04 1.53 -0.59
C SER A 161 21.78 0.92 0.62
N PRO A 162 23.09 1.17 0.80
CA PRO A 162 23.84 0.67 1.96
C PRO A 162 23.27 1.12 3.31
N GLN A 163 22.69 2.32 3.35
CA GLN A 163 22.06 2.89 4.53
C GLN A 163 20.84 2.08 4.95
N PHE A 164 19.93 1.82 4.00
CA PHE A 164 18.73 1.02 4.25
C PHE A 164 19.09 -0.43 4.61
N GLN A 165 20.01 -1.04 3.87
CA GLN A 165 20.50 -2.40 4.14
C GLN A 165 21.15 -2.51 5.54
N SER A 166 21.89 -1.48 5.97
CA SER A 166 22.44 -1.40 7.33
C SER A 166 21.34 -1.31 8.40
N ARG A 167 20.28 -0.56 8.12
CA ARG A 167 19.13 -0.43 9.03
C ARG A 167 18.36 -1.75 9.17
N ILE A 168 18.11 -2.47 8.06
CA ILE A 168 17.47 -3.80 8.10
C ILE A 168 18.27 -4.77 8.99
N ARG A 169 19.61 -4.79 8.87
CA ARG A 169 20.44 -5.69 9.69
C ARG A 169 20.38 -5.41 11.19
N LYS A 170 20.02 -4.18 11.58
CA LYS A 170 19.85 -3.76 12.98
C LYS A 170 18.42 -4.01 13.47
N GLU A 171 17.47 -4.14 12.56
CA GLU A 171 16.06 -4.38 12.86
C GLU A 171 15.89 -5.81 13.39
N ARG A 172 15.35 -5.94 14.61
CA ARG A 172 15.19 -7.23 15.30
C ARG A 172 13.79 -7.83 15.11
N VAL A 173 13.27 -7.78 13.89
CA VAL A 173 11.92 -8.28 13.53
C VAL A 173 12.04 -9.51 12.64
#